data_AF-A0A8S1P351-F1
#
_entry.id   AF-A0A8S1P351-F1
#
_cell.length_a   1.000
_cell.length_b   1.000
_cell.length_c   1.000
_cell.angle_alpha   90.00
_cell.angle_beta   90.00
_cell.angle_gamma   90.00
#
_symmetry.space_group_name_H-M   'P 1'
#
loop_
_entity.id
_entity.type
_entity.pdbx_description
1 polymer ?
#
loop_
_entity_poly.entity_id
_entity_poly.type
_entity_poly.pdbx_seq_one_letter_code
_entity_poly.pdbx_strand_id
1 'polypeptide(L)'
;MIQLAAVLGLLGFEPAGQSRLNSLLPGVTCDGATAFRDAVIKGNQLMLQLFALFCKEGINQKFKFVHVVLTDGEDNKSQISLQEFLRYQQYLEQELPQNILQTFYIGVNVENNTTVQKEMQAILRCSGKSASYYPISSNEINEIFQKIQMQIGIRIQEQGLIIGNNQARIALRQQTYEPVVSMQINNYIVLFTLDVSGSMKNNWYKVCYAVKNFLNILGQNDLVLGIIFNDEVKVLTANQQPTAKKVQQPSQPPRKPSYQSRQVDQTSESCCCQIF
;
A
#
# COMPACT_ATOMS: atom_id res chain seq x y z
N MET A 1 23.78 -6.10 -4.36
CA MET A 1 22.90 -5.32 -5.26
C MET A 1 21.93 -6.16 -6.09
N ILE A 2 22.36 -7.21 -6.83
CA ILE A 2 21.46 -8.07 -7.64
C ILE A 2 20.37 -8.75 -6.78
N GLN A 3 20.70 -9.19 -5.57
CA GLN A 3 19.75 -9.83 -4.66
C GLN A 3 18.69 -8.87 -4.11
N LEU A 4 19.03 -7.59 -3.89
CA LEU A 4 18.10 -6.58 -3.40
C LEU A 4 17.04 -6.24 -4.46
N ALA A 5 17.47 -6.01 -5.70
CA ALA A 5 16.55 -5.74 -6.81
C ALA A 5 15.57 -6.91 -7.06
N ALA A 6 16.05 -8.16 -6.96
CA ALA A 6 15.20 -9.33 -7.10
C ALA A 6 14.15 -9.42 -5.98
N VAL A 7 14.54 -9.17 -4.72
CA VAL A 7 13.59 -9.20 -3.59
C VAL A 7 12.58 -8.05 -3.68
N LEU A 8 13.00 -6.85 -4.09
CA LEU A 8 12.09 -5.72 -4.35
C LEU A 8 11.00 -6.11 -5.36
N GLY A 9 11.39 -6.70 -6.50
CA GLY A 9 10.43 -7.15 -7.52
C GLY A 9 9.50 -8.29 -7.06
N LEU A 10 9.98 -9.18 -6.19
CA LEU A 10 9.16 -10.24 -5.58
C LEU A 10 8.12 -9.68 -4.60
N LEU A 11 8.50 -8.67 -3.81
CA LEU A 11 7.60 -7.97 -2.91
C LEU A 11 6.68 -6.99 -3.64
N GLY A 12 6.95 -6.72 -4.92
CA GLY A 12 6.19 -5.80 -5.77
C GLY A 12 6.59 -4.33 -5.64
N PHE A 13 7.72 -4.01 -5.01
CA PHE A 13 8.23 -2.65 -4.99
C PHE A 13 8.96 -2.33 -6.31
N GLU A 14 8.58 -1.21 -6.91
CA GLU A 14 9.14 -0.72 -8.17
C GLU A 14 9.76 0.67 -7.98
N PRO A 15 10.84 1.02 -8.70
CA PRO A 15 11.28 2.41 -8.76
C PRO A 15 10.16 3.31 -9.29
N ALA A 16 9.93 4.46 -8.66
CA ALA A 16 8.81 5.35 -8.98
C ALA A 16 8.79 5.75 -10.48
N GLY A 17 9.95 6.12 -11.03
CA GLY A 17 10.10 6.50 -12.44
C GLY A 17 9.87 5.37 -13.45
N GLN A 18 9.80 4.12 -12.99
CA GLN A 18 9.53 2.93 -13.81
C GLN A 18 8.23 2.23 -13.41
N SER A 19 7.43 2.85 -12.54
CA SER A 19 6.25 2.19 -11.98
C SER A 19 5.22 1.88 -13.05
N ARG A 20 4.69 0.66 -13.00
CA ARG A 20 3.61 0.21 -13.88
C ARG A 20 2.23 0.68 -13.41
N LEU A 21 2.10 1.29 -12.24
CA LEU A 21 0.81 1.70 -11.67
C LEU A 21 -0.02 2.58 -12.60
N ASN A 22 0.61 3.51 -13.32
CA ASN A 22 -0.04 4.38 -14.29
C ASN A 22 -0.73 3.61 -15.44
N SER A 23 -0.22 2.42 -15.77
CA SER A 23 -0.80 1.54 -16.79
C SER A 23 -1.76 0.51 -16.21
N LEU A 24 -1.54 0.05 -14.98
CA LEU A 24 -2.32 -1.02 -14.36
C LEU A 24 -3.62 -0.51 -13.74
N LEU A 25 -3.59 0.60 -13.01
CA LEU A 25 -4.76 1.10 -12.27
C LEU A 25 -5.98 1.40 -13.14
N PRO A 26 -5.85 2.05 -14.32
CA PRO A 26 -7.01 2.30 -15.19
C PRO A 26 -7.69 1.03 -15.72
N GLY A 27 -6.99 -0.10 -15.74
CA GLY A 27 -7.53 -1.40 -16.16
C GLY A 27 -8.26 -2.16 -15.05
N VAL A 28 -8.25 -1.67 -13.82
CA VAL A 28 -8.93 -2.31 -12.69
C VAL A 28 -10.43 -2.02 -12.75
N THR A 29 -11.24 -3.08 -12.62
CA THR A 29 -12.69 -2.96 -12.49
C THR A 29 -13.06 -2.83 -11.02
N CYS A 30 -13.96 -1.89 -10.71
CA CYS A 30 -14.48 -1.73 -9.36
C CYS A 30 -15.72 -2.61 -9.15
N ASP A 31 -15.63 -3.57 -8.24
CA ASP A 31 -16.67 -4.53 -7.91
C ASP A 31 -16.46 -5.11 -6.51
N GLY A 32 -17.45 -5.85 -6.02
CA GLY A 32 -17.34 -6.56 -4.74
C GLY A 32 -17.48 -5.68 -3.51
N ALA A 33 -17.07 -6.25 -2.37
CA ALA A 33 -17.15 -5.64 -1.05
C ALA A 33 -15.79 -5.01 -0.63
N THR A 34 -15.62 -4.67 0.64
CA THR A 34 -14.46 -3.92 1.16
C THR A 34 -13.73 -4.72 2.24
N ALA A 35 -12.56 -5.30 1.91
CA ALA A 35 -11.65 -5.99 2.83
C ALA A 35 -10.50 -5.08 3.31
N PHE A 36 -10.87 -3.95 3.94
CA PHE A 36 -9.94 -2.88 4.33
C PHE A 36 -8.83 -3.33 5.30
N ARG A 37 -9.19 -3.97 6.43
CA ARG A 37 -8.24 -4.41 7.46
C ARG A 37 -7.23 -5.41 6.90
N ASP A 38 -7.70 -6.37 6.09
CA ASP A 38 -6.84 -7.36 5.43
C ASP A 38 -5.84 -6.67 4.50
N ALA A 39 -6.30 -5.67 3.73
CA ALA A 39 -5.46 -4.92 2.80
C ALA A 39 -4.37 -4.11 3.50
N VAL A 40 -4.74 -3.41 4.57
CA VAL A 40 -3.78 -2.60 5.36
C VAL A 40 -2.76 -3.50 6.05
N ILE A 41 -3.17 -4.64 6.62
CA ILE A 41 -2.22 -5.60 7.20
C ILE A 41 -1.28 -6.13 6.14
N LYS A 42 -1.77 -6.49 4.96
CA LYS A 42 -0.91 -6.95 3.87
C LYS A 42 0.14 -5.92 3.48
N GLY A 43 -0.26 -4.64 3.35
CA GLY A 43 0.67 -3.54 3.09
C GLY A 43 1.74 -3.41 4.18
N ASN A 44 1.32 -3.46 5.45
CA ASN A 44 2.22 -3.35 6.59
C ASN A 44 3.20 -4.54 6.69
N GLN A 45 2.76 -5.75 6.36
CA GLN A 45 3.64 -6.93 6.31
C GLN A 45 4.71 -6.79 5.23
N LEU A 46 4.34 -6.34 4.03
CA LEU A 46 5.31 -6.10 2.93
C LEU A 46 6.30 -5.00 3.30
N MET A 47 5.82 -3.94 3.96
CA MET A 47 6.67 -2.89 4.50
C MET A 47 7.67 -3.43 5.54
N LEU A 48 7.22 -4.22 6.52
CA LEU A 48 8.10 -4.81 7.54
C LEU A 48 9.16 -5.72 6.91
N GLN A 49 8.78 -6.52 5.91
CA GLN A 49 9.73 -7.37 5.17
C GLN A 49 10.80 -6.53 4.45
N LEU A 50 10.39 -5.43 3.82
CA LEU A 50 11.33 -4.52 3.17
C LEU A 50 12.22 -3.79 4.18
N PHE A 51 11.65 -3.34 5.31
CA PHE A 51 12.40 -2.69 6.37
C PHE A 51 13.46 -3.62 6.97
N ALA A 52 13.12 -4.89 7.25
CA ALA A 52 14.06 -5.89 7.74
C ALA A 52 15.23 -6.11 6.75
N LEU A 53 14.93 -6.14 5.45
CA LEU A 53 15.96 -6.21 4.42
C LEU A 53 16.87 -4.98 4.43
N PHE A 54 16.32 -3.78 4.56
CA PHE A 54 17.11 -2.55 4.64
C PHE A 54 17.96 -2.44 5.90
N CYS A 55 17.48 -2.95 7.03
CA CYS A 55 18.27 -3.08 8.26
C CYS A 55 19.47 -4.01 8.03
N LYS A 56 19.25 -5.17 7.38
CA LYS A 56 20.32 -6.12 7.04
C LYS A 56 21.40 -5.50 6.14
N GLU A 57 20.99 -4.67 5.19
CA GLU A 57 21.90 -3.98 4.26
C GLU A 57 22.49 -2.66 4.83
N GLY A 58 22.10 -2.27 6.04
CA GLY A 58 22.60 -1.04 6.68
C GLY A 58 22.14 0.27 6.02
N ILE A 59 21.01 0.25 5.30
CA ILE A 59 20.48 1.40 4.54
C ILE A 59 19.13 1.91 5.07
N ASN A 60 18.59 1.32 6.13
CA ASN A 60 17.29 1.66 6.71
C ASN A 60 17.12 3.16 7.08
N GLN A 61 18.20 3.85 7.45
CA GLN A 61 18.14 5.29 7.78
C GLN A 61 17.96 6.21 6.55
N LYS A 62 18.14 5.69 5.32
CA LYS A 62 18.03 6.48 4.08
C LYS A 62 16.59 6.58 3.56
N PHE A 63 15.67 5.83 4.15
CA PHE A 63 14.31 5.69 3.64
C PHE A 63 13.25 6.07 4.68
N LYS A 64 12.13 6.58 4.16
CA LYS A 64 10.90 6.82 4.92
C LYS A 64 9.74 6.11 4.22
N PHE A 65 8.86 5.49 5.00
CA PHE A 65 7.65 4.87 4.50
C PHE A 65 6.49 5.86 4.54
N VAL A 66 5.76 5.93 3.43
CA VAL A 66 4.53 6.69 3.28
C VAL A 66 3.46 5.71 2.84
N HIS A 67 2.44 5.52 3.66
CA HIS A 67 1.36 4.57 3.37
C HIS A 67 0.06 5.33 3.16
N VAL A 68 -0.40 5.42 1.92
CA VAL A 68 -1.66 6.06 1.57
C VAL A 68 -2.73 4.98 1.44
N VAL A 69 -3.71 5.01 2.33
CA VAL A 69 -4.84 4.08 2.35
C VAL A 69 -6.10 4.85 2.00
N LEU A 70 -6.84 4.43 0.97
CA LEU A 70 -8.06 5.10 0.53
C LEU A 70 -9.23 4.12 0.45
N THR A 71 -10.36 4.49 1.06
CA THR A 71 -11.64 3.74 1.03
C THR A 71 -12.81 4.72 0.96
N ASP A 72 -13.95 4.29 0.39
CA ASP A 72 -15.23 5.03 0.45
C ASP A 72 -16.30 4.35 1.31
N GLY A 73 -15.94 3.27 2.01
CA GLY A 73 -16.90 2.45 2.74
C GLY A 73 -16.37 1.80 4.02
N GLU A 74 -17.30 1.17 4.73
CA GLU A 74 -17.03 0.32 5.90
C GLU A 74 -16.33 -0.97 5.47
N ASP A 75 -15.53 -1.51 6.38
CA ASP A 75 -15.00 -2.86 6.22
C ASP A 75 -16.08 -3.91 6.52
N ASN A 76 -16.53 -4.59 5.48
CA ASN A 76 -17.60 -5.59 5.54
C ASN A 76 -17.17 -6.97 5.02
N LYS A 77 -15.89 -7.15 4.70
CA LYS A 77 -15.38 -8.39 4.08
C LYS A 77 -14.06 -8.90 4.62
N SER A 78 -13.32 -8.08 5.38
CA SER A 78 -12.08 -8.56 5.99
C SER A 78 -12.32 -9.75 6.89
N GLN A 79 -11.42 -10.73 6.78
CA GLN A 79 -11.40 -11.88 7.68
C GLN A 79 -10.86 -11.49 9.05
N ILE A 80 -9.99 -10.47 9.10
CA ILE A 80 -9.42 -9.96 10.34
C ILE A 80 -10.45 -9.09 11.05
N SER A 81 -10.69 -9.38 12.33
CA SER A 81 -11.57 -8.58 13.17
C SER A 81 -10.95 -7.21 13.49
N LEU A 82 -11.79 -6.22 13.86
CA LEU A 82 -11.29 -4.93 14.30
C LEU A 82 -10.32 -5.05 15.49
N GLN A 83 -10.60 -5.94 16.46
CA GLN A 83 -9.74 -6.11 17.63
C GLN A 83 -8.34 -6.63 17.25
N GLU A 84 -8.27 -7.62 16.36
CA GLU A 84 -7.00 -8.14 15.85
C GLU A 84 -6.24 -7.08 15.06
N PHE A 85 -6.96 -6.32 14.23
CA PHE A 85 -6.37 -5.22 13.48
C PHE A 85 -5.75 -4.15 14.39
N LEU A 86 -6.46 -3.73 15.45
CA LEU A 86 -5.95 -2.74 16.41
C LEU A 86 -4.71 -3.24 17.16
N ARG A 87 -4.67 -4.52 17.56
CA ARG A 87 -3.47 -5.13 18.14
C ARG A 87 -2.30 -5.12 17.17
N TYR A 88 -2.57 -5.39 15.89
CA TYR A 88 -1.54 -5.34 14.86
C TYR A 88 -0.99 -3.91 14.65
N GLN A 89 -1.85 -2.88 14.71
CA GLN A 89 -1.39 -1.48 14.64
C GLN A 89 -0.44 -1.13 15.80
N GLN A 90 -0.75 -1.57 17.02
CA GLN A 90 0.12 -1.36 18.18
C GLN A 90 1.46 -2.09 18.05
N TYR A 91 1.44 -3.33 17.55
CA TYR A 91 2.65 -4.08 17.23
C TYR A 91 3.52 -3.31 16.22
N LEU A 92 2.90 -2.80 15.15
CA LEU A 92 3.62 -2.04 14.13
C LEU A 92 4.29 -0.77 14.68
N GLU A 93 3.61 -0.04 15.57
CA GLU A 93 4.17 1.14 16.24
C GLU A 93 5.39 0.81 17.11
N GLN A 94 5.44 -0.40 17.68
CA GLN A 94 6.55 -0.86 18.52
C GLN A 94 7.75 -1.37 17.72
N GLU A 95 7.51 -2.00 16.56
CA GLU A 95 8.57 -2.59 15.74
C GLU A 95 9.34 -1.56 14.90
N LEU A 96 8.67 -0.48 14.49
CA LEU A 96 9.26 0.51 13.60
C LEU A 96 9.87 1.70 14.38
N PRO A 97 11.06 2.18 13.99
CA PRO A 97 11.61 3.40 14.57
C PRO A 97 10.67 4.60 14.43
N GLN A 98 10.68 5.48 15.43
CA GLN A 98 9.88 6.71 15.37
C GLN A 98 10.17 7.52 14.10
N ASN A 99 9.12 8.13 13.54
CA ASN A 99 9.16 8.95 12.33
C ASN A 99 9.67 8.19 11.08
N ILE A 100 9.69 6.86 11.06
CA ILE A 100 10.01 6.10 9.84
C ILE A 100 8.78 5.91 8.95
N LEU A 101 7.60 5.78 9.54
CA LEU A 101 6.33 5.54 8.87
C LEU A 101 5.40 6.72 9.09
N GLN A 102 4.76 7.16 8.00
CA GLN A 102 3.55 7.97 8.05
C GLN A 102 2.45 7.32 7.21
N THR A 103 1.35 6.94 7.87
CA THR A 103 0.13 6.41 7.25
C THR A 103 -0.92 7.52 7.14
N PHE A 104 -1.52 7.62 5.97
CA PHE A 104 -2.58 8.55 5.62
C PHE A 104 -3.83 7.74 5.26
N TYR A 105 -4.79 7.68 6.19
CA TYR A 105 -6.10 7.12 5.94
C TYR A 105 -6.99 8.19 5.30
N ILE A 106 -7.55 7.90 4.13
CA ILE A 106 -8.42 8.78 3.37
C ILE A 106 -9.79 8.10 3.27
N GLY A 107 -10.80 8.73 3.86
CA GLY A 107 -12.18 8.27 3.78
C GLY A 107 -12.95 9.16 2.80
N VAL A 108 -13.44 8.60 1.70
CA VAL A 108 -14.19 9.34 0.68
C VAL A 108 -15.69 9.24 0.92
N ASN A 109 -16.36 10.37 1.13
CA ASN A 109 -17.81 10.47 1.40
C ASN A 109 -18.28 9.69 2.64
N VAL A 110 -17.42 9.51 3.64
CA VAL A 110 -17.70 8.76 4.88
C VAL A 110 -17.78 9.65 6.13
N GLU A 111 -17.81 10.98 5.96
CA GLU A 111 -17.85 11.96 7.05
C GLU A 111 -19.07 11.75 7.97
N ASN A 112 -20.19 11.33 7.40
CA ASN A 112 -21.44 11.07 8.13
C ASN A 112 -21.58 9.62 8.61
N ASN A 113 -20.64 8.73 8.27
CA ASN A 113 -20.69 7.33 8.68
C ASN A 113 -20.12 7.15 10.10
N THR A 114 -21.00 7.10 11.11
CA THR A 114 -20.58 7.00 12.52
C THR A 114 -19.76 5.74 12.84
N THR A 115 -19.96 4.63 12.12
CA THR A 115 -19.20 3.39 12.30
C THR A 115 -17.76 3.61 11.86
N VAL A 116 -17.55 4.09 10.62
CA VAL A 116 -16.22 4.40 10.07
C VAL A 116 -15.48 5.39 10.96
N GLN A 117 -16.16 6.44 11.43
CA GLN A 117 -15.53 7.46 12.28
C GLN A 117 -15.05 6.86 13.62
N LYS A 118 -15.84 5.98 14.25
CA LYS A 118 -15.45 5.30 15.49
C LYS A 118 -14.27 4.34 15.28
N GLU A 119 -14.31 3.55 14.20
CA GLU A 119 -13.22 2.63 13.87
C GLU A 119 -11.93 3.39 13.58
N MET A 120 -11.97 4.46 12.77
CA MET A 120 -10.79 5.27 12.49
C MET A 120 -10.22 5.92 13.75
N GLN A 121 -11.06 6.42 14.66
CA GLN A 121 -10.57 6.94 15.94
C GLN A 121 -9.84 5.85 16.76
N ALA A 122 -10.35 4.62 16.77
CA ALA A 122 -9.67 3.52 17.46
C ALA A 122 -8.33 3.16 16.79
N ILE A 123 -8.30 3.16 15.45
CA ILE A 123 -7.09 2.89 14.66
C ILE A 123 -6.03 3.96 14.94
N LEU A 124 -6.38 5.25 14.85
CA LEU A 124 -5.44 6.35 15.12
C LEU A 124 -4.87 6.29 16.54
N ARG A 125 -5.67 5.91 17.54
CA ARG A 125 -5.17 5.71 18.91
C ARG A 125 -4.13 4.60 19.03
N CYS A 126 -4.26 3.55 18.20
CA CYS A 126 -3.38 2.38 18.20
C CYS A 126 -2.16 2.54 17.29
N SER A 127 -2.19 3.46 16.32
CA SER A 127 -1.06 3.79 15.43
C SER A 127 -0.23 4.99 15.93
N GLY A 128 -0.64 5.61 17.04
CA GLY A 128 0.04 6.76 17.64
C GLY A 128 0.21 7.94 16.67
N LYS A 129 1.39 8.55 16.67
CA LYS A 129 1.70 9.72 15.81
C LYS A 129 1.98 9.35 14.35
N SER A 130 2.11 8.06 14.05
CA SER A 130 2.44 7.59 12.70
C SER A 130 1.26 7.62 11.74
N ALA A 131 0.03 7.88 12.20
CA ALA A 131 -1.15 7.86 11.37
C ALA A 131 -1.92 9.19 11.39
N SER A 132 -2.61 9.48 10.30
CA SER A 132 -3.55 10.60 10.18
C SER A 132 -4.76 10.17 9.36
N TYR A 133 -5.92 10.77 9.64
CA TYR A 133 -7.17 10.47 8.95
C TYR A 133 -7.76 11.73 8.33
N TYR A 134 -8.23 11.60 7.10
CA TYR A 134 -8.83 12.65 6.29
C TYR A 134 -10.16 12.18 5.71
N PRO A 135 -11.30 12.50 6.37
CA PRO A 135 -12.60 12.39 5.72
C PRO A 135 -12.72 13.52 4.69
N ILE A 136 -13.00 13.16 3.44
CA ILE A 136 -13.08 14.10 2.32
C ILE A 136 -14.29 13.77 1.43
N SER A 137 -14.75 14.75 0.66
CA SER A 137 -15.65 14.49 -0.45
C SER A 137 -14.89 13.93 -1.66
N SER A 138 -15.60 13.25 -2.55
CA SER A 138 -15.00 12.71 -3.79
C SER A 138 -14.38 13.75 -4.72
N ASN A 139 -14.68 15.04 -4.56
CA ASN A 139 -14.09 16.10 -5.39
C ASN A 139 -12.71 16.51 -4.88
N GLU A 140 -12.40 16.23 -3.61
CA GLU A 140 -11.16 16.62 -2.94
C GLU A 140 -10.07 15.53 -3.02
N ILE A 141 -10.31 14.41 -3.74
CA ILE A 141 -9.37 13.29 -3.86
C ILE A 141 -8.00 13.76 -4.38
N ASN A 142 -7.96 14.65 -5.37
CA ASN A 142 -6.70 15.17 -5.89
C ASN A 142 -6.00 16.08 -4.87
N GLU A 143 -6.77 16.92 -4.18
CA GLU A 143 -6.27 17.91 -3.24
C GLU A 143 -5.67 17.25 -2.01
N ILE A 144 -6.27 16.15 -1.52
CA ILE A 144 -5.69 15.42 -0.40
C ILE A 144 -4.37 14.74 -0.78
N PHE A 145 -4.23 14.20 -2.00
CA PHE A 145 -2.95 13.64 -2.45
C PHE A 145 -1.88 14.72 -2.53
N GLN A 146 -2.20 15.91 -3.07
CA GLN A 146 -1.27 17.05 -3.08
C GLN A 146 -0.90 17.50 -1.66
N LYS A 147 -1.87 17.56 -0.75
CA LYS A 147 -1.63 17.88 0.66
C LYS A 147 -0.69 16.88 1.32
N ILE A 148 -0.88 15.58 1.08
CA ILE A 148 0.01 14.52 1.57
C ILE A 148 1.43 14.74 1.04
N GLN A 149 1.60 15.02 -0.25
CA GLN A 149 2.91 15.31 -0.84
C GLN A 149 3.62 16.49 -0.17
N MET A 150 2.89 17.57 0.08
CA MET A 150 3.44 18.73 0.80
C MET A 150 3.83 18.38 2.24
N GLN A 151 3.00 17.61 2.96
CA GLN A 151 3.24 17.23 4.35
C GLN A 151 4.48 16.34 4.53
N ILE A 152 4.69 15.39 3.62
CA ILE A 152 5.87 14.52 3.65
C ILE A 152 7.13 15.23 3.14
N GLY A 153 7.02 16.47 2.65
CA GLY A 153 8.14 17.25 2.14
C GLY A 153 8.61 16.82 0.75
N ILE A 154 7.79 16.05 0.02
CA ILE A 154 8.02 15.75 -1.40
C ILE A 154 7.72 17.03 -2.17
N ARG A 155 8.76 17.84 -2.36
CA ARG A 155 8.66 19.09 -3.11
C ARG A 155 8.67 18.78 -4.60
N ILE A 156 7.73 19.38 -5.31
CA ILE A 156 7.86 19.61 -6.75
C ILE A 156 9.13 20.44 -6.92
N GLN A 157 10.19 19.86 -7.48
CA GLN A 157 11.25 20.65 -8.10
C GLN A 157 10.63 21.29 -9.35
N GLU A 158 9.77 22.30 -9.16
CA GLU A 158 9.45 23.19 -10.25
C GLU A 158 10.77 23.86 -10.62
N GLN A 159 11.29 23.48 -11.80
CA GLN A 159 12.34 24.24 -12.47
C GLN A 159 11.97 25.71 -12.39
N GLY A 160 12.89 26.52 -11.85
CA GLY A 160 12.66 27.90 -11.48
C GLY A 160 11.87 28.68 -12.52
N LEU A 161 10.59 28.90 -12.22
CA LEU A 161 9.82 29.96 -12.83
C LEU A 161 10.21 31.23 -12.07
N ILE A 162 11.18 31.94 -12.64
CA ILE A 162 11.42 33.34 -12.34
C ILE A 162 10.08 34.04 -12.52
N ILE A 163 9.39 34.35 -11.43
CA ILE A 163 8.24 35.24 -11.44
C ILE A 163 8.78 36.61 -11.82
N GLY A 164 8.78 36.88 -13.13
CA GLY A 164 8.89 38.21 -13.68
C GLY A 164 7.63 38.98 -13.35
N ASN A 165 7.70 39.86 -12.34
CA ASN A 165 7.25 41.24 -12.47
C ASN A 165 7.58 42.08 -11.22
N ASN A 166 8.39 43.11 -11.44
CA ASN A 166 8.57 44.36 -10.70
C ASN A 166 9.03 44.40 -9.23
N GLN A 167 9.47 43.29 -8.62
CA GLN A 167 10.24 43.33 -7.36
C GLN A 167 11.73 42.98 -7.51
N ALA A 168 12.31 43.27 -8.69
CA ALA A 168 13.74 43.11 -9.01
C ALA A 168 14.67 44.10 -8.28
N ARG A 169 14.36 44.47 -7.03
CA ARG A 169 15.22 45.31 -6.17
C ARG A 169 15.68 44.65 -4.88
N ILE A 170 15.16 43.47 -4.52
CA ILE A 170 15.63 42.73 -3.34
C ILE A 170 16.71 41.68 -3.70
N ALA A 171 16.92 41.40 -4.99
CA ALA A 171 17.85 40.35 -5.45
C ALA A 171 19.33 40.76 -5.50
N LEU A 172 19.72 41.98 -5.09
CA LEU A 172 21.11 42.46 -5.22
C LEU A 172 21.77 42.87 -3.89
N ARG A 173 21.16 42.57 -2.74
CA ARG A 173 21.68 43.02 -1.44
C ARG A 173 21.74 41.98 -0.31
N GLN A 174 21.67 40.69 -0.63
CA GLN A 174 22.02 39.64 0.31
C GLN A 174 23.09 38.73 -0.30
N GLN A 175 24.29 39.31 -0.47
CA GLN A 175 25.50 38.53 -0.27
C GLN A 175 25.50 38.04 1.19
N THR A 176 25.88 36.78 1.40
CA THR A 176 26.04 36.10 2.71
C THR A 176 24.76 35.80 3.48
N TYR A 177 23.89 34.95 2.93
CA TYR A 177 23.29 33.86 3.69
C TYR A 177 23.23 32.66 2.76
N GLU A 178 24.19 31.73 2.89
CA GLU A 178 23.92 30.37 2.45
C GLU A 178 22.91 29.80 3.46
N PRO A 179 21.65 29.53 3.09
CA PRO A 179 20.86 28.65 3.92
C PRO A 179 21.48 27.26 3.73
N VAL A 180 22.44 26.92 4.59
CA VAL A 180 22.84 25.53 4.83
C VAL A 180 21.68 24.87 5.57
N VAL A 181 20.52 24.78 4.93
CA VAL A 181 19.56 23.75 5.24
C VAL A 181 20.16 22.53 4.57
N SER A 182 20.93 21.75 5.33
CA SER A 182 21.24 20.38 4.95
C SER A 182 19.92 19.62 4.91
N MET A 183 19.18 19.73 3.81
CA MET A 183 18.03 18.89 3.57
C MET A 183 18.56 17.46 3.53
N GLN A 184 18.20 16.70 4.56
CA GLN A 184 18.40 15.28 4.56
C GLN A 184 17.51 14.71 3.45
N ILE A 185 18.11 14.45 2.28
CA ILE A 185 17.43 13.84 1.15
C ILE A 185 17.05 12.43 1.60
N ASN A 186 15.81 12.26 2.04
CA ASN A 186 15.25 10.94 2.31
C ASN A 186 14.68 10.41 1.01
N ASN A 187 14.97 9.15 0.70
CA ASN A 187 14.22 8.43 -0.31
C ASN A 187 12.90 7.97 0.31
N TYR A 188 11.82 7.99 -0.46
CA TYR A 188 10.51 7.58 0.00
C TYR A 188 10.15 6.20 -0.54
N ILE A 189 9.48 5.41 0.30
CA ILE A 189 8.79 4.19 -0.11
C ILE A 189 7.30 4.45 0.06
N VAL A 190 6.60 4.59 -1.06
CA VAL A 190 5.18 4.95 -1.09
C VAL A 190 4.33 3.71 -1.36
N LEU A 191 3.49 3.36 -0.40
CA LEU A 191 2.53 2.27 -0.52
C LEU A 191 1.16 2.89 -0.78
N PHE A 192 0.53 2.54 -1.90
CA PHE A 192 -0.88 2.84 -2.14
C PHE A 192 -1.70 1.59 -1.83
N THR A 193 -2.67 1.71 -0.93
CA THR A 193 -3.65 0.66 -0.62
C THR A 193 -5.03 1.21 -0.93
N LEU A 194 -5.58 0.81 -2.08
CA LEU A 194 -6.69 1.51 -2.73
C LEU A 194 -7.91 0.61 -2.82
N ASP A 195 -9.04 1.09 -2.29
CA ASP A 195 -10.32 0.40 -2.42
C ASP A 195 -10.79 0.40 -3.89
N VAL A 196 -11.17 -0.77 -4.37
CA VAL A 196 -11.79 -1.02 -5.67
C VAL A 196 -13.12 -1.76 -5.52
N SER A 197 -13.76 -1.64 -4.36
CA SER A 197 -15.14 -2.07 -4.12
C SER A 197 -16.12 -1.45 -5.13
N GLY A 198 -17.32 -2.02 -5.24
CA GLY A 198 -18.33 -1.55 -6.20
C GLY A 198 -18.71 -0.07 -6.04
N SER A 199 -18.66 0.48 -4.82
CA SER A 199 -18.96 1.89 -4.53
C SER A 199 -17.95 2.86 -5.16
N MET A 200 -16.70 2.43 -5.32
CA MET A 200 -15.62 3.23 -5.88
C MET A 200 -15.74 3.49 -7.39
N LYS A 201 -16.63 2.79 -8.10
CA LYS A 201 -16.73 2.82 -9.58
C LYS A 201 -16.79 4.22 -10.17
N ASN A 202 -17.54 5.14 -9.55
CA ASN A 202 -17.69 6.51 -10.03
C ASN A 202 -16.54 7.44 -9.61
N ASN A 203 -15.68 7.01 -8.69
CA ASN A 203 -14.57 7.79 -8.16
C ASN A 203 -13.20 7.26 -8.62
N TRP A 204 -13.15 6.05 -9.17
CA TRP A 204 -11.90 5.34 -9.48
C TRP A 204 -10.99 6.10 -10.44
N TYR A 205 -11.56 6.74 -11.47
CA TYR A 205 -10.77 7.54 -12.40
C TYR A 205 -10.07 8.73 -11.72
N LYS A 206 -10.69 9.30 -10.67
CA LYS A 206 -10.10 10.38 -9.87
C LYS A 206 -8.93 9.84 -9.04
N VAL A 207 -9.08 8.65 -8.44
CA VAL A 207 -8.00 7.97 -7.71
C VAL A 207 -6.83 7.66 -8.64
N CYS A 208 -7.09 7.11 -9.83
CA CYS A 208 -6.06 6.84 -10.83
C CYS A 208 -5.29 8.11 -11.21
N TYR A 209 -6.00 9.21 -11.43
CA TYR A 209 -5.41 10.51 -11.74
C TYR A 209 -4.58 11.08 -10.58
N ALA A 210 -5.09 10.98 -9.34
CA ALA A 210 -4.38 11.40 -8.14
C ALA A 210 -3.07 10.62 -7.93
N VAL A 211 -3.12 9.29 -8.07
CA VAL A 211 -1.92 8.42 -7.96
C VAL A 211 -0.92 8.77 -9.06
N LYS A 212 -1.37 8.95 -10.31
CA LYS A 212 -0.49 9.36 -11.41
C LYS A 212 0.25 10.66 -11.10
N ASN A 213 -0.46 11.67 -10.63
CA ASN A 213 0.16 12.94 -10.24
C ASN A 213 1.10 12.77 -9.04
N PHE A 214 0.75 11.87 -8.12
CA PHE A 214 1.62 11.57 -6.99
C PHE A 214 2.96 11.00 -7.44
N LEU A 215 2.92 10.02 -8.34
CA LEU A 215 4.09 9.34 -8.89
C LEU A 215 5.02 10.30 -9.66
N ASN A 216 4.46 11.27 -10.39
CA ASN A 216 5.25 12.21 -11.21
C ASN A 216 6.17 13.12 -10.40
N ILE A 217 5.95 13.25 -9.09
CA ILE A 217 6.72 14.13 -8.20
C ILE A 217 7.77 13.33 -7.40
N LEU A 218 7.68 12.00 -7.41
CA LEU A 218 8.64 11.14 -6.73
C LEU A 218 10.02 11.18 -7.41
N GLY A 219 11.07 11.10 -6.59
CA GLY A 219 12.45 11.05 -7.03
C GLY A 219 12.84 9.72 -7.66
N GLN A 220 13.98 9.70 -8.35
CA GLN A 220 14.47 8.51 -9.06
C GLN A 220 14.80 7.32 -8.12
N ASN A 221 15.10 7.59 -6.85
CA ASN A 221 15.43 6.60 -5.84
C ASN A 221 14.23 6.18 -4.98
N ASP A 222 13.06 6.77 -5.22
CA ASP A 222 11.85 6.43 -4.50
C ASP A 222 11.29 5.11 -5.01
N LEU A 223 10.70 4.35 -4.11
CA LEU A 223 10.06 3.07 -4.41
C LEU A 223 8.55 3.19 -4.22
N VAL A 224 7.80 2.43 -5.00
CA VAL A 224 6.34 2.43 -4.93
C VAL A 224 5.78 1.01 -4.96
N LEU A 225 4.66 0.83 -4.27
CA LEU A 225 3.89 -0.40 -4.22
C LEU A 225 2.41 -0.05 -4.38
N GLY A 226 1.71 -0.74 -5.28
CA GLY A 226 0.25 -0.62 -5.35
C GLY A 226 -0.43 -1.90 -4.91
N ILE A 227 -1.31 -1.74 -3.93
CA ILE A 227 -2.24 -2.75 -3.43
C ILE A 227 -3.63 -2.23 -3.76
N ILE A 228 -4.43 -3.08 -4.39
CA ILE A 228 -5.87 -2.86 -4.52
C ILE A 228 -6.60 -3.87 -3.65
N PHE A 229 -7.79 -3.50 -3.19
CA PHE A 229 -8.62 -4.41 -2.44
C PHE A 229 -10.10 -4.22 -2.72
N ASN A 230 -10.82 -5.34 -2.72
CA ASN A 230 -12.27 -5.42 -2.71
C ASN A 230 -12.67 -6.59 -1.79
N ASP A 231 -13.29 -7.65 -2.33
CA ASP A 231 -13.41 -8.94 -1.65
C ASP A 231 -12.06 -9.62 -1.39
N GLU A 232 -11.04 -9.27 -2.17
CA GLU A 232 -9.70 -9.84 -2.10
C GLU A 232 -8.64 -8.75 -2.10
N VAL A 233 -7.47 -9.04 -1.52
CA VAL A 233 -6.31 -8.13 -1.54
C VAL A 233 -5.34 -8.55 -2.63
N LYS A 234 -4.99 -7.63 -3.54
CA LYS A 234 -4.08 -7.90 -4.68
C LYS A 234 -2.96 -6.87 -4.73
N VAL A 235 -1.72 -7.36 -4.81
CA VAL A 235 -0.53 -6.54 -5.07
C VAL A 235 -0.36 -6.41 -6.58
N LEU A 236 -0.62 -5.22 -7.13
CA LEU A 236 -0.62 -4.99 -8.58
C LEU A 236 0.78 -5.02 -9.19
N THR A 237 1.76 -4.52 -8.46
CA THR A 237 3.14 -4.36 -8.92
C THR A 237 4.01 -5.58 -8.66
N ALA A 238 3.49 -6.59 -7.97
CA ALA A 238 4.18 -7.87 -7.83
C ALA A 238 4.28 -8.55 -9.19
N ASN A 239 5.45 -9.09 -9.50
CA ASN A 239 5.61 -9.95 -10.67
C ASN A 239 4.72 -11.19 -10.49
N GLN A 240 3.58 -11.22 -11.18
CA GLN A 240 2.77 -12.42 -11.27
C GLN A 240 3.65 -13.48 -11.93
N GLN A 241 4.08 -14.48 -11.16
CA GLN A 241 4.53 -15.71 -11.79
C GLN A 241 3.41 -16.17 -12.72
N PRO A 242 3.69 -16.50 -13.99
CA PRO A 242 2.66 -17.02 -14.88
C PRO A 242 2.07 -18.24 -14.18
N THR A 243 0.81 -18.13 -13.76
CA THR A 243 0.06 -19.25 -13.23
C THR A 243 0.12 -20.33 -14.30
N ALA A 244 0.82 -21.43 -13.97
CA ALA A 244 0.90 -22.58 -14.84
C ALA A 244 -0.52 -22.91 -15.26
N LYS A 245 -0.84 -22.74 -16.55
CA LYS A 245 -2.13 -23.12 -17.11
C LYS A 245 -2.38 -24.55 -16.64
N LYS A 246 -3.40 -24.75 -15.80
CA LYS A 246 -3.93 -26.08 -15.51
C LYS A 246 -4.27 -26.67 -16.87
N VAL A 247 -3.39 -27.54 -17.37
CA VAL A 247 -3.68 -28.40 -18.51
C VAL A 247 -4.89 -29.20 -18.08
N GLN A 248 -6.05 -28.87 -18.64
CA GLN A 248 -7.23 -29.71 -18.51
C GLN A 248 -6.82 -31.09 -19.05
N GLN A 249 -6.60 -32.04 -18.14
CA GLN A 249 -6.54 -33.43 -18.50
C GLN A 249 -7.88 -33.76 -19.17
N PRO A 250 -7.90 -34.29 -20.40
CA PRO A 250 -9.12 -34.76 -21.00
C PRO A 250 -9.71 -35.85 -20.10
N SER A 251 -10.95 -35.63 -19.68
CA SER A 251 -11.76 -36.56 -18.90
C SER A 251 -11.83 -37.91 -19.60
N GLN A 252 -11.22 -38.93 -19.01
CA GLN A 252 -11.45 -40.31 -19.42
C GLN A 252 -12.90 -40.68 -19.13
N PRO A 253 -13.59 -41.41 -20.04
CA PRO A 253 -14.96 -41.83 -19.82
C PRO A 253 -15.06 -42.89 -18.70
N PRO A 254 -16.21 -42.96 -18.01
CA PRO A 254 -16.36 -43.78 -16.80
C PRO A 254 -16.31 -45.28 -17.14
N ARG A 255 -15.36 -45.99 -16.51
CA ARG A 255 -15.35 -47.46 -16.48
C ARG A 255 -16.46 -47.95 -15.52
N LYS A 256 -17.28 -48.87 -16.02
CA LYS A 256 -18.30 -49.60 -15.25
C LYS A 256 -17.67 -50.40 -14.09
N PRO A 257 -18.34 -50.52 -12.93
CA PRO A 257 -17.80 -51.25 -11.80
C PRO A 257 -17.93 -52.76 -12.00
N SER A 258 -16.81 -53.47 -11.92
CA SER A 258 -16.76 -54.93 -11.75
C SER A 258 -16.71 -55.25 -10.26
N TYR A 259 -17.72 -55.98 -9.79
CA TYR A 259 -17.76 -56.61 -8.47
C TYR A 259 -16.58 -57.58 -8.29
N GLN A 260 -15.80 -57.39 -7.22
CA GLN A 260 -15.08 -58.47 -6.56
C GLN A 260 -14.92 -58.15 -5.07
N SER A 261 -15.11 -59.19 -4.28
CA SER A 261 -15.40 -59.22 -2.86
C SER A 261 -14.18 -59.57 -2.00
N ARG A 262 -14.18 -59.01 -0.77
CA ARG A 262 -13.52 -59.46 0.48
C ARG A 262 -11.98 -59.56 0.49
N GLN A 263 -11.35 -58.85 1.43
CA GLN A 263 -11.02 -59.39 2.76
C GLN A 263 -10.52 -58.28 3.71
N VAL A 264 -10.80 -58.53 4.98
CA VAL A 264 -10.45 -57.77 6.18
C VAL A 264 -8.99 -58.02 6.51
N ASP A 265 -8.25 -56.98 6.91
CA ASP A 265 -7.25 -57.13 7.97
C ASP A 265 -7.05 -55.82 8.74
N GLN A 266 -7.08 -55.98 10.07
CA GLN A 266 -6.88 -54.98 11.10
C GLN A 266 -5.43 -55.06 11.58
N THR A 267 -4.70 -53.94 11.54
CA THR A 267 -3.52 -53.65 12.39
C THR A 267 -3.27 -52.14 12.25
N SER A 268 -3.62 -51.32 13.24
CA SER A 268 -2.86 -50.98 14.45
C SER A 268 -2.02 -49.71 14.26
N GLU A 269 -2.26 -48.77 15.18
CA GLU A 269 -1.26 -47.88 15.80
C GLU A 269 -0.75 -46.62 15.07
N SER A 270 -1.04 -45.49 15.73
CA SER A 270 -0.06 -44.57 16.32
C SER A 270 0.27 -43.22 15.65
N CYS A 271 0.35 -42.23 16.54
CA CYS A 271 0.98 -40.90 16.50
C CYS A 271 0.34 -39.80 15.61
N CYS A 272 -0.25 -38.72 16.14
CA CYS A 272 0.23 -37.71 17.12
C CYS A 272 1.18 -36.68 16.49
N CYS A 273 0.74 -35.40 16.50
CA CYS A 273 1.55 -34.16 16.51
C CYS A 273 2.50 -33.91 15.29
N GLN A 274 2.73 -32.69 14.79
CA GLN A 274 2.70 -31.35 15.36
C GLN A 274 2.72 -30.35 14.18
N ILE A 275 1.98 -29.23 14.30
CA ILE A 275 2.06 -28.08 13.39
C ILE A 275 2.89 -27.01 14.09
N PHE A 276 3.92 -26.51 13.39
CA PHE A 276 4.48 -25.17 13.57
C PHE A 276 4.14 -24.37 12.31
#